data_AF-A0A7S2VZP5-F1
#
_entry.id   AF-A0A7S2VZP5-F1
#
_cell.length_a   1.000
_cell.length_b   1.000
_cell.length_c   1.000
_cell.angle_alpha   90.00
_cell.angle_beta   90.00
_cell.angle_gamma   90.00
#
_symmetry.space_group_name_H-M   'P 1'
#
loop_
_entity.id
_entity.type
_entity.pdbx_description
1 polymer ?
#
loop_
_entity_poly.entity_id
_entity_poly.type
_entity_poly.pdbx_seq_one_letter_code
_entity_poly.pdbx_strand_id
1 'polypeptide(L)'
;VQDIEAPKTAVWNQILDLDHYVGKVSKVKECKNYLLKMKPDGSFKVKTKMVIGVMPGYKYEYYCDHTYHPDQDSVVWSLDYDKVSDFDDVAGHWHVEDHPKKPGCSRVFYACDIKFKAALPKPVLNFLTKSALKSATSWVKRESEASPDSPIPSEFQFEYAK
;
A
#
# COMPACT_ATOMS: atom_id res chain seq x y z
N VAL A 1 5.75 11.43 6.42
CA VAL A 1 4.65 12.35 6.08
C VAL A 1 4.93 12.97 4.72
N GLN A 2 3.94 13.07 3.84
CA GLN A 2 4.04 13.63 2.50
C GLN A 2 2.78 14.42 2.16
N ASP A 3 2.92 15.66 1.69
CA ASP A 3 1.79 16.42 1.15
C ASP A 3 1.61 16.12 -0.36
N ILE A 4 0.37 15.92 -0.79
CA ILE A 4 -0.03 15.54 -2.15
C ILE A 4 -1.05 16.56 -2.67
N GLU A 5 -0.84 17.06 -3.89
CA GLU A 5 -1.70 18.04 -4.57
C GLU A 5 -2.88 17.34 -5.27
N ALA A 6 -3.60 16.53 -4.50
CA ALA A 6 -4.77 15.78 -4.94
C ALA A 6 -5.74 15.61 -3.76
N PRO A 7 -7.05 15.45 -4.01
CA PRO A 7 -8.03 15.22 -2.97
C PRO A 7 -7.82 13.86 -2.28
N LYS A 8 -8.26 13.75 -1.04
CA LYS A 8 -8.07 12.54 -0.20
C LYS A 8 -8.60 11.28 -0.86
N THR A 9 -9.72 11.39 -1.56
CA THR A 9 -10.33 10.30 -2.34
C THR A 9 -9.39 9.76 -3.42
N ALA A 10 -8.72 10.63 -4.17
CA ALA A 10 -7.77 10.19 -5.20
C ALA A 10 -6.60 9.43 -4.58
N VAL A 11 -6.11 9.90 -3.44
CA VAL A 11 -5.02 9.24 -2.70
C VAL A 11 -5.45 7.85 -2.22
N TRP A 12 -6.64 7.74 -1.61
CA TRP A 12 -7.17 6.45 -1.19
C TRP A 12 -7.39 5.50 -2.35
N ASN A 13 -7.91 5.99 -3.46
CA ASN A 13 -8.12 5.17 -4.64
C ASN A 13 -6.80 4.60 -5.16
N GLN A 14 -5.70 5.37 -5.15
CA GLN A 14 -4.39 4.81 -5.51
C GLN A 14 -3.87 3.79 -4.47
N ILE A 15 -4.02 4.05 -3.18
CA ILE A 15 -3.54 3.13 -2.12
C ILE A 15 -4.33 1.82 -2.14
N LEU A 16 -5.66 1.86 -2.30
CA LEU A 16 -6.52 0.69 -2.22
C LEU A 16 -6.54 -0.13 -3.52
N ASP A 17 -6.07 0.42 -4.64
CA ASP A 17 -6.00 -0.24 -5.95
C ASP A 17 -4.86 -1.27 -6.05
N LEU A 18 -4.79 -2.17 -5.06
CA LEU A 18 -3.70 -3.12 -4.85
C LEU A 18 -3.44 -3.96 -6.11
N ASP A 19 -4.48 -4.51 -6.75
CA ASP A 19 -4.35 -5.35 -7.95
C ASP A 19 -3.65 -4.66 -9.14
N HIS A 20 -3.63 -3.33 -9.18
CA HIS A 20 -3.03 -2.54 -10.26
C HIS A 20 -1.74 -1.82 -9.83
N TYR A 21 -1.10 -2.27 -8.74
CA TYR A 21 0.21 -1.74 -8.33
C TYR A 21 1.32 -2.00 -9.34
N VAL A 22 1.21 -3.06 -10.15
CA VAL A 22 2.20 -3.37 -11.18
C VAL A 22 2.24 -2.24 -12.20
N GLY A 23 3.42 -1.61 -12.36
CA GLY A 23 3.62 -0.44 -13.23
C GLY A 23 3.56 0.89 -12.48
N LYS A 24 2.74 1.00 -11.43
CA LYS A 24 2.69 2.18 -10.55
C LYS A 24 3.82 2.17 -9.52
N VAL A 25 3.94 1.06 -8.80
CA VAL A 25 4.93 0.87 -7.74
C VAL A 25 6.20 0.30 -8.35
N SER A 26 7.30 1.03 -8.20
CA SER A 26 8.59 0.60 -8.74
C SER A 26 8.94 -0.79 -8.22
N LYS A 27 9.34 -1.69 -9.14
CA LYS A 27 9.88 -3.03 -8.84
C LYS A 27 8.87 -4.06 -8.32
N VAL A 28 7.60 -3.69 -8.12
CA VAL A 28 6.52 -4.67 -7.97
C VAL A 28 6.38 -5.43 -9.29
N LYS A 29 6.41 -6.76 -9.20
CA LYS A 29 6.29 -7.71 -10.32
C LYS A 29 4.95 -8.42 -10.33
N GLU A 30 4.35 -8.57 -9.16
CA GLU A 30 3.02 -9.14 -8.97
C GLU A 30 2.40 -8.46 -7.75
N CYS A 31 1.13 -8.12 -7.86
CA CYS A 31 0.29 -7.67 -6.76
C CYS A 31 -1.10 -8.21 -7.03
N LYS A 32 -1.58 -9.15 -6.21
CA LYS A 32 -2.86 -9.81 -6.46
C LYS A 32 -3.62 -10.13 -5.18
N ASN A 33 -4.79 -9.53 -5.06
CA ASN A 33 -5.78 -9.79 -4.04
C ASN A 33 -6.31 -11.21 -4.20
N TYR A 34 -6.27 -11.98 -3.13
CA TYR A 34 -6.85 -13.32 -3.05
C TYR A 34 -7.94 -13.42 -1.98
N LEU A 35 -8.14 -12.36 -1.20
CA LEU A 35 -9.29 -12.18 -0.33
C LEU A 35 -9.68 -10.71 -0.30
N LEU A 36 -10.97 -10.45 -0.44
CA LEU A 36 -11.58 -9.16 -0.16
C LEU A 36 -12.87 -9.42 0.63
N LYS A 37 -13.00 -8.80 1.80
CA LYS A 37 -14.16 -9.00 2.67
C LYS A 37 -14.46 -7.75 3.49
N MET A 38 -15.67 -7.21 3.33
CA MET A 38 -16.21 -6.23 4.27
C MET A 38 -16.56 -6.91 5.59
N LYS A 39 -16.15 -6.31 6.71
CA LYS A 39 -16.45 -6.77 8.06
C LYS A 39 -17.73 -6.08 8.57
N PRO A 40 -18.40 -6.65 9.59
CA PRO A 40 -19.62 -6.07 10.16
C PRO A 40 -19.44 -4.66 10.74
N ASP A 41 -18.22 -4.29 11.11
CA ASP A 41 -17.86 -2.96 11.64
C ASP A 41 -17.62 -1.91 10.54
N GLY A 42 -17.81 -2.25 9.26
CA GLY A 42 -17.57 -1.37 8.12
C GLY A 42 -16.13 -1.35 7.61
N SER A 43 -15.19 -2.02 8.30
CA SER A 43 -13.81 -2.13 7.81
C SER A 43 -13.70 -3.16 6.67
N PHE A 44 -12.69 -3.00 5.81
CA PHE A 44 -12.41 -3.93 4.72
C PHE A 44 -11.15 -4.73 5.02
N LYS A 45 -11.27 -6.05 4.94
CA LYS A 45 -10.13 -6.96 4.95
C LYS A 45 -9.70 -7.27 3.53
N VAL A 46 -8.44 -7.03 3.20
CA VAL A 46 -7.86 -7.36 1.89
C VAL A 46 -6.58 -8.14 2.07
N LYS A 47 -6.55 -9.38 1.60
CA LYS A 47 -5.31 -10.17 1.59
C LYS A 47 -4.73 -10.21 0.18
N THR A 48 -3.43 -9.94 0.07
CA THR A 48 -2.77 -9.67 -1.21
C THR A 48 -1.44 -10.41 -1.29
N LYS A 49 -1.16 -11.05 -2.42
CA LYS A 49 0.15 -11.61 -2.75
C LYS A 49 0.98 -10.52 -3.41
N MET A 50 2.22 -10.38 -2.96
CA MET A 50 3.17 -9.39 -3.43
C MET A 50 4.45 -10.08 -3.91
N VAL A 51 4.98 -9.65 -5.06
CA VAL A 51 6.32 -10.03 -5.52
C VAL A 51 7.11 -8.77 -5.85
N ILE A 52 8.26 -8.57 -5.20
CA ILE A 52 9.17 -7.45 -5.45
C ILE A 52 10.47 -7.96 -6.08
N GLY A 53 10.88 -7.39 -7.21
CA GLY A 53 12.17 -7.65 -7.84
C GLY A 53 13.26 -6.68 -7.37
N VAL A 54 14.18 -7.14 -6.51
CA VAL A 54 15.22 -6.30 -5.90
C VAL A 54 16.41 -6.08 -6.84
N MET A 55 16.85 -7.14 -7.51
CA MET A 55 17.96 -7.13 -8.47
C MET A 55 17.80 -8.28 -9.48
N PRO A 56 18.53 -8.30 -10.61
CA PRO A 56 18.47 -9.42 -11.56
C PRO A 56 18.70 -10.75 -10.84
N GLY A 57 17.76 -11.69 -10.99
CA GLY A 57 17.80 -13.00 -10.33
C GLY A 57 17.36 -13.03 -8.86
N TYR A 58 16.99 -11.89 -8.26
CA TYR A 58 16.59 -11.82 -6.85
C TYR A 58 15.21 -11.17 -6.68
N LYS A 59 14.29 -11.93 -6.10
CA LYS A 59 12.91 -11.51 -5.82
C LYS A 59 12.52 -11.89 -4.39
N TYR A 60 11.56 -11.17 -3.85
CA TYR A 60 10.89 -11.50 -2.60
C TYR A 60 9.40 -11.69 -2.87
N GLU A 61 8.88 -12.82 -2.46
CA GLU A 61 7.46 -13.14 -2.42
C GLU A 61 6.97 -13.07 -0.98
N TYR A 62 5.86 -12.36 -0.77
CA TYR A 62 5.24 -12.23 0.54
C TYR A 62 3.74 -12.00 0.41
N TYR A 63 3.04 -12.28 1.49
CA TYR A 63 1.59 -12.22 1.55
C TYR A 63 1.21 -11.24 2.65
N CYS A 64 0.37 -10.25 2.33
CA CYS A 64 -0.08 -9.24 3.26
C CYS A 64 -1.55 -9.44 3.63
N ASP A 65 -1.88 -9.08 4.87
CA ASP A 65 -3.23 -8.93 5.40
C ASP A 65 -3.46 -7.46 5.75
N HIS A 66 -4.30 -6.78 4.97
CA HIS A 66 -4.65 -5.38 5.13
C HIS A 66 -6.01 -5.26 5.81
N THR A 67 -6.14 -4.30 6.73
CA THR A 67 -7.44 -3.81 7.21
C THR A 67 -7.55 -2.31 6.93
N TYR A 68 -8.50 -1.95 6.09
CA TYR A 68 -8.89 -0.57 5.81
C TYR A 68 -10.07 -0.15 6.70
N HIS A 69 -9.93 0.98 7.37
CA HIS A 69 -10.93 1.63 8.21
C HIS A 69 -11.34 2.96 7.58
N PRO A 70 -12.42 2.99 6.77
CA PRO A 70 -12.86 4.22 6.10
C PRO A 70 -13.22 5.36 7.06
N ASP A 71 -13.81 5.02 8.20
CA ASP A 71 -14.20 5.95 9.27
C ASP A 71 -13.01 6.64 9.95
N GLN A 72 -11.84 6.01 9.90
CA GLN A 72 -10.60 6.49 10.50
C GLN A 72 -9.62 7.03 9.46
N ASP A 73 -9.97 7.00 8.16
CA ASP A 73 -9.04 7.25 7.07
C ASP A 73 -7.71 6.52 7.28
N SER A 74 -7.74 5.22 7.55
CA SER A 74 -6.51 4.46 7.82
C SER A 74 -6.49 3.05 7.25
N VAL A 75 -5.30 2.60 6.85
CA VAL A 75 -5.02 1.20 6.53
C VAL A 75 -3.87 0.73 7.42
N VAL A 76 -4.11 -0.35 8.14
CA VAL A 76 -3.04 -1.12 8.80
C VAL A 76 -2.83 -2.42 8.05
N TRP A 77 -1.60 -2.88 7.97
CA TRP A 77 -1.29 -4.13 7.30
C TRP A 77 -0.11 -4.83 7.94
N SER A 78 -0.13 -6.16 7.88
CA SER A 78 0.95 -7.04 8.32
C SER A 78 1.12 -8.18 7.33
N LEU A 79 2.06 -9.10 7.59
CA LEU A 79 2.07 -10.37 6.89
C LEU A 79 0.78 -11.15 7.16
N ASP A 80 0.32 -11.90 6.16
CA ASP A 80 -0.62 -13.00 6.35
C ASP A 80 0.15 -14.20 6.92
N TYR A 81 0.08 -14.38 8.23
CA TYR A 81 0.76 -15.45 8.94
C TYR A 81 0.19 -16.85 8.65
N ASP A 82 -0.94 -16.94 7.93
CA ASP A 82 -1.45 -18.22 7.40
C ASP A 82 -0.66 -18.68 6.15
N LYS A 83 0.28 -17.87 5.65
CA LYS A 83 1.08 -18.14 4.45
C LYS A 83 2.58 -17.97 4.69
N VAL A 84 3.36 -18.66 3.88
CA VAL A 84 4.83 -18.55 3.92
C VAL A 84 5.26 -17.35 3.08
N SER A 85 5.86 -16.36 3.75
CA SER A 85 6.48 -15.18 3.12
C SER A 85 8.01 -15.25 3.23
N ASP A 86 8.75 -14.59 2.33
CA ASP A 86 10.22 -14.52 2.37
C ASP A 86 10.75 -13.62 3.49
N PHE A 87 9.98 -12.61 3.90
CA PHE A 87 10.26 -11.78 5.07
C PHE A 87 9.98 -12.53 6.37
N ASP A 88 10.67 -12.14 7.44
CA ASP A 88 10.39 -12.66 8.79
C ASP A 88 9.15 -11.99 9.35
N ASP A 89 9.08 -10.67 9.20
CA ASP A 89 7.93 -9.87 9.61
C ASP A 89 7.87 -8.60 8.75
N VAL A 90 6.67 -8.13 8.48
CA VAL A 90 6.44 -6.83 7.86
C VAL A 90 5.14 -6.28 8.41
N ALA A 91 5.16 -5.03 8.84
CA ALA A 91 3.96 -4.32 9.23
C ALA A 91 4.03 -2.86 8.80
N GLY A 92 2.89 -2.27 8.48
CA GLY A 92 2.83 -0.88 8.09
C GLY A 92 1.47 -0.25 8.29
N HIS A 93 1.46 1.05 8.04
CA HIS A 93 0.31 1.91 8.28
C HIS A 93 0.28 3.04 7.26
N TRP A 94 -0.90 3.27 6.70
CA TRP A 94 -1.27 4.45 5.93
C TRP A 94 -2.36 5.22 6.68
N HIS A 95 -2.25 6.54 6.71
CA HIS A 95 -3.31 7.45 7.14
C HIS A 95 -3.32 8.66 6.23
N VAL A 96 -4.51 9.12 5.87
CA VAL A 96 -4.66 10.24 4.92
C VAL A 96 -5.64 11.25 5.48
N GLU A 97 -5.24 12.51 5.52
CA GLU A 97 -6.09 13.62 5.96
C GLU A 97 -6.16 14.68 4.87
N ASP A 98 -7.21 15.49 4.90
CA ASP A 98 -7.23 16.73 4.13
C ASP A 98 -6.12 17.66 4.61
N HIS A 99 -5.44 18.35 3.69
CA HIS A 99 -4.36 19.24 4.07
C HIS A 99 -4.92 20.44 4.85
N PRO A 100 -4.38 20.75 6.05
CA PRO A 100 -5.01 21.69 6.99
C PRO A 100 -5.08 23.15 6.51
N LYS A 101 -4.34 23.49 5.45
CA LYS A 101 -4.25 24.85 4.90
C LYS A 101 -4.47 24.95 3.38
N LYS A 102 -4.70 23.83 2.69
CA LYS A 102 -4.76 23.79 1.22
C LYS A 102 -5.95 22.93 0.79
N PRO A 103 -7.11 23.54 0.51
CA PRO A 103 -8.27 22.82 0.01
C PRO A 103 -7.92 22.00 -1.23
N GLY A 104 -8.48 20.78 -1.33
CA GLY A 104 -8.21 19.87 -2.45
C GLY A 104 -6.82 19.22 -2.45
N CYS A 105 -6.00 19.46 -1.43
CA CYS A 105 -4.74 18.74 -1.20
C CYS A 105 -4.87 17.81 0.01
N SER A 106 -4.00 16.82 0.09
CA SER A 106 -3.99 15.81 1.15
C SER A 106 -2.65 15.74 1.86
N ARG A 107 -2.66 15.24 3.10
CA ARG A 107 -1.47 14.87 3.87
C ARG A 107 -1.48 13.37 4.15
N VAL A 108 -0.43 12.69 3.72
CA VAL A 108 -0.26 11.24 3.88
C VAL A 108 0.76 10.95 4.96
N PHE A 109 0.38 10.10 5.90
CA PHE A 109 1.24 9.51 6.91
C PHE A 109 1.48 8.05 6.52
N TYR A 110 2.76 7.66 6.46
CA TYR A 110 3.16 6.31 6.13
C TYR A 110 4.25 5.85 7.09
N ALA A 111 4.09 4.64 7.61
CA ALA A 111 5.08 3.93 8.39
C ALA A 111 5.15 2.48 7.94
N CYS A 112 6.34 1.90 7.98
CA CYS A 112 6.59 0.51 7.63
C CYS A 112 7.82 0.02 8.39
N ASP A 113 7.71 -1.17 8.97
CA ASP A 113 8.79 -1.91 9.62
C ASP A 113 8.95 -3.27 8.92
N ILE A 114 10.19 -3.67 8.69
CA ILE A 114 10.55 -4.89 7.94
C ILE A 114 11.62 -5.65 8.72
N LYS A 115 11.34 -6.92 9.00
CA LYS A 115 12.30 -7.88 9.56
C LYS A 115 12.65 -8.95 8.51
N PHE A 116 13.93 -9.27 8.42
CA PHE A 116 14.46 -10.25 7.48
C PHE A 116 14.83 -11.54 8.20
N LYS A 117 14.56 -12.71 7.60
CA LYS A 117 14.83 -14.03 8.20
C LYS A 117 16.31 -14.33 8.43
N ALA A 118 17.19 -13.68 7.67
CA ALA A 118 18.63 -13.89 7.74
C ALA A 118 19.37 -12.59 7.43
N ALA A 119 20.66 -12.57 7.77
CA ALA A 119 21.55 -11.48 7.38
C ALA A 119 21.63 -11.37 5.86
N LEU A 120 21.04 -10.32 5.30
CA LEU A 120 21.08 -10.06 3.87
C LEU A 120 22.43 -9.45 3.47
N PRO A 121 22.91 -9.71 2.24
CA PRO A 121 24.01 -8.94 1.68
C PRO A 121 23.71 -7.44 1.76
N LYS A 122 24.71 -6.63 2.15
CA LYS A 122 24.55 -5.17 2.33
C LYS A 122 23.85 -4.46 1.16
N PRO A 123 24.11 -4.78 -0.13
CA PRO A 123 23.40 -4.13 -1.24
C PRO A 123 21.89 -4.41 -1.25
N VAL A 124 21.48 -5.65 -0.94
CA VAL A 124 20.07 -6.06 -0.86
C VAL A 124 19.39 -5.38 0.32
N LEU A 125 20.06 -5.36 1.49
CA LEU A 125 19.56 -4.67 2.69
C LEU A 125 19.39 -3.17 2.44
N ASN A 126 20.40 -2.51 1.84
CA ASN A 126 20.35 -1.10 1.51
C ASN A 126 19.22 -0.78 0.51
N PHE A 127 18.98 -1.67 -0.44
CA PHE A 127 17.87 -1.53 -1.39
C PHE A 127 16.53 -1.58 -0.65
N LEU A 128 16.27 -2.65 0.10
CA LEU A 128 14.99 -2.85 0.79
C LEU A 128 14.70 -1.74 1.80
N THR A 129 15.71 -1.31 2.57
CA THR A 129 15.56 -0.25 3.57
C THR A 129 15.43 1.15 2.96
N LYS A 130 16.16 1.49 1.88
CA LYS A 130 16.03 2.79 1.19
C LYS A 130 14.77 2.88 0.33
N SER A 131 14.32 1.76 -0.25
CA SER A 131 13.12 1.68 -1.07
C SER A 131 11.83 1.67 -0.25
N ALA A 132 11.83 1.17 0.99
CA ALA A 132 10.59 1.00 1.76
C ALA A 132 9.86 2.31 2.08
N LEU A 133 10.57 3.38 2.47
CA LEU A 133 9.92 4.61 2.96
C LEU A 133 9.79 5.73 1.92
N LYS A 134 10.87 6.06 1.19
CA LYS A 134 10.85 7.21 0.25
C LYS A 134 10.15 6.87 -1.06
N SER A 135 10.26 5.64 -1.56
CA SER A 135 9.58 5.25 -2.80
C SER A 135 8.08 5.07 -2.61
N ALA A 136 7.62 4.63 -1.43
CA ALA A 136 6.21 4.36 -1.16
C ALA A 136 5.33 5.63 -1.30
N THR A 137 5.67 6.73 -0.65
CA THR A 137 4.85 7.95 -0.76
C THR A 137 5.04 8.67 -2.11
N SER A 138 6.17 8.46 -2.79
CA SER A 138 6.50 9.12 -4.05
C SER A 138 5.65 8.63 -5.22
N TRP A 139 5.38 7.32 -5.30
CA TRP A 139 4.49 6.79 -6.35
C TRP A 139 3.04 7.22 -6.08
N VAL A 140 2.57 7.14 -4.83
CA VAL A 140 1.21 7.57 -4.47
C VAL A 140 1.01 9.03 -4.86
N LYS A 141 1.97 9.91 -4.55
CA LYS A 141 1.94 11.32 -4.98
C LYS A 141 1.80 11.44 -6.50
N ARG A 142 2.70 10.80 -7.26
CA ARG A 142 2.71 10.86 -8.72
C ARG A 142 1.38 10.42 -9.34
N GLU A 143 0.87 9.26 -8.92
CA GLU A 143 -0.36 8.70 -9.50
C GLU A 143 -1.60 9.51 -9.08
N SER A 144 -1.67 9.98 -7.83
CA SER A 144 -2.81 10.75 -7.33
C SER A 144 -2.91 12.13 -8.00
N GLU A 145 -1.77 12.80 -8.20
CA GLU A 145 -1.71 14.11 -8.88
C GLU A 145 -1.98 13.99 -10.38
N ALA A 146 -1.63 12.87 -11.00
CA ALA A 146 -1.93 12.58 -12.39
C ALA A 146 -3.40 12.17 -12.62
N SER A 147 -4.12 11.75 -11.58
CA SER A 147 -5.53 11.33 -11.66
C SER A 147 -6.31 11.74 -10.41
N PRO A 148 -6.57 13.05 -10.23
CA PRO A 148 -7.32 13.58 -9.09
C PRO A 148 -8.78 13.09 -9.06
N ASP A 149 -9.32 12.65 -10.19
CA ASP A 149 -10.65 12.07 -10.32
C ASP A 149 -10.62 10.54 -10.45
N SER A 150 -9.54 9.90 -9.98
CA SER A 150 -9.40 8.44 -10.07
C SER A 150 -10.63 7.73 -9.49
N PRO A 151 -11.18 6.71 -10.18
CA PRO A 151 -12.36 6.01 -9.71
C PRO A 151 -12.03 5.18 -8.47
N ILE A 152 -13.05 4.90 -7.66
CA ILE A 152 -12.95 3.91 -6.57
C ILE A 152 -12.55 2.57 -7.19
N PRO A 153 -11.53 1.88 -6.64
CA PRO A 153 -11.09 0.60 -7.19
C PRO A 153 -12.26 -0.38 -7.22
N SER A 154 -12.35 -1.18 -8.28
CA SER A 154 -13.53 -2.01 -8.57
C SER A 154 -13.86 -2.96 -7.43
N GLU A 155 -12.86 -3.37 -6.64
CA GLU A 155 -13.07 -4.25 -5.49
C GLU A 155 -13.79 -3.56 -4.33
N PHE A 156 -13.80 -2.22 -4.28
CA PHE A 156 -14.46 -1.44 -3.22
C PHE A 156 -15.76 -0.77 -3.68
N GLN A 157 -16.17 -0.97 -4.95
CA GLN A 157 -17.39 -0.36 -5.49
C GLN A 157 -18.70 -0.91 -4.87
N PHE A 158 -18.64 -1.97 -4.07
CA PHE A 158 -19.81 -2.50 -3.34
C PHE A 158 -20.44 -1.49 -2.36
N GLU A 159 -19.72 -0.44 -1.97
CA GLU A 159 -20.23 0.63 -1.08
C GLU A 159 -21.22 1.58 -1.75
N TYR A 160 -21.17 1.75 -3.09
CA TYR A 160 -21.92 2.80 -3.77
C TYR A 160 -23.18 2.31 -4.51
N ALA A 161 -23.53 1.03 -4.34
CA ALA A 161 -24.74 0.43 -4.90
C ALA A 161 -25.94 0.41 -3.91
N LYS A 162 -25.91 1.26 -2.87
CA LYS A 162 -27.04 1.46 -1.93
C LYS A 162 -27.50 2.90 -1.90
#